data_AF-A0A955UQW5-F1
#
_entry.id   AF-A0A955UQW5-F1
#
_cell.length_a   1.000
_cell.length_b   1.000
_cell.length_c   1.000
_cell.angle_alpha   90.00
_cell.angle_beta   90.00
_cell.angle_gamma   90.00
#
_symmetry.space_group_name_H-M   'P 1'
#
loop_
_entity.id
_entity.type
_entity.pdbx_description
1 polymer ?
#
loop_
_entity_poly.entity_id
_entity_poly.type
_entity_poly.pdbx_seq_one_letter_code
_entity_poly.pdbx_strand_id
1 'polypeptide(L)'
;SSGNSITEGIGQGRITANLEGITPDMAFQASDEEALPYVFDLVTQEGLVLGGSSAINIAGAVQMAREMGPGHTIVTVLCDYGTRYQSKLFNPAFLAEKGLPAPAWLTKSPSVMPDVSEAT
;
A
#
# COMPACT_ATOMS: atom_id res chain seq x y z
N SER A 1 -13.47 16.21 -4.84
CA SER A 1 -13.09 15.18 -5.82
C SER A 1 -14.11 14.05 -5.76
N SER A 2 -14.28 13.31 -6.85
CA SER A 2 -15.03 12.03 -6.87
C SER A 2 -14.02 10.89 -6.73
N GLY A 3 -14.09 10.12 -5.66
CA GLY A 3 -13.19 8.99 -5.41
C GLY A 3 -13.28 8.58 -3.94
N ASN A 4 -13.33 7.28 -3.69
CA ASN A 4 -13.26 6.71 -2.35
C ASN A 4 -11.98 5.87 -2.25
N SER A 5 -11.32 5.89 -1.10
CA SER A 5 -10.12 5.11 -0.83
C SER A 5 -10.21 4.51 0.57
N ILE A 6 -9.68 3.30 0.75
CA ILE A 6 -9.53 2.67 2.06
C ILE A 6 -8.26 3.15 2.79
N THR A 7 -7.41 3.94 2.13
CA THR A 7 -6.20 4.50 2.73
C THR A 7 -6.55 5.53 3.80
N GLU A 8 -5.73 5.59 4.85
CA GLU A 8 -5.94 6.48 5.99
C GLU A 8 -4.75 7.45 6.12
N GLY A 9 -4.98 8.61 6.73
CA GLY A 9 -3.96 9.65 6.94
C GLY A 9 -3.70 10.58 5.75
N ILE A 10 -4.27 10.31 4.58
CA ILE A 10 -4.21 11.13 3.36
C ILE A 10 -5.62 11.42 2.81
N GLY A 11 -5.73 12.16 1.69
CA GLY A 11 -7.01 12.50 1.07
C GLY A 11 -7.57 13.85 1.52
N GLN A 12 -6.83 14.93 1.26
CA GLN A 12 -7.24 16.28 1.65
C GLN A 12 -8.28 16.86 0.67
N GLY A 13 -9.38 17.39 1.20
CA GLY A 13 -10.48 17.95 0.42
C GLY A 13 -10.44 19.47 0.20
N ARG A 14 -9.49 20.19 0.81
CA ARG A 14 -9.33 21.64 0.72
C ARG A 14 -7.86 22.07 0.81
N ILE A 15 -7.54 23.27 0.33
CA ILE A 15 -6.22 23.86 0.54
C ILE A 15 -6.10 24.27 2.01
N THR A 16 -5.16 23.65 2.73
CA THR A 16 -4.83 24.01 4.12
C THR A 16 -3.73 25.07 4.13
N ALA A 17 -3.51 25.75 5.25
CA ALA A 17 -2.40 26.70 5.39
C ALA A 17 -1.03 26.10 5.03
N ASN A 18 -0.80 24.81 5.35
CA ASN A 18 0.44 24.11 4.99
C ASN A 18 0.60 23.85 3.48
N LEU A 19 -0.49 23.96 2.71
CA LEU A 19 -0.51 23.76 1.25
C LEU A 19 -0.59 25.09 0.49
N GLU A 20 -0.68 26.23 1.19
CA GLU A 20 -0.74 27.54 0.53
C GLU A 20 0.55 27.81 -0.24
N GLY A 21 0.41 28.21 -1.50
CA GLY A 21 1.55 28.52 -2.38
C GLY A 21 2.31 27.30 -2.92
N ILE A 22 1.91 26.08 -2.59
CA ILE A 22 2.52 24.86 -3.14
C ILE A 22 1.94 24.57 -4.53
N THR A 23 2.83 24.46 -5.51
CA THR A 23 2.52 23.99 -6.87
C THR A 23 3.45 22.82 -7.19
N PRO A 24 2.96 21.57 -7.21
CA PRO A 24 3.76 20.43 -7.61
C PRO A 24 4.15 20.52 -9.09
N ASP A 25 5.39 20.14 -9.43
CA ASP A 25 5.82 20.00 -10.84
C ASP A 25 5.07 18.86 -11.55
N MET A 26 4.76 17.80 -10.80
CA MET A 26 4.06 16.61 -11.28
C MET A 26 3.00 16.20 -10.26
N ALA A 27 1.86 15.70 -10.75
CA ALA A 27 0.77 15.21 -9.92
C ALA A 27 0.25 13.89 -10.46
N PHE A 28 0.24 12.87 -9.61
CA PHE A 28 -0.21 11.51 -9.95
C PHE A 28 -1.43 11.13 -9.14
N GLN A 29 -2.33 10.38 -9.75
CA GLN A 29 -3.46 9.76 -9.10
C GLN A 29 -3.31 8.24 -9.21
N ALA A 30 -3.28 7.55 -8.07
CA ALA A 30 -3.25 6.10 -8.01
C ALA A 30 -4.54 5.59 -7.36
N SER A 31 -5.13 4.53 -7.91
CA SER A 31 -6.25 3.84 -7.27
C SER A 31 -5.76 2.91 -6.16
N ASP A 32 -6.64 2.52 -5.23
CA ASP A 32 -6.30 1.49 -4.25
C ASP A 32 -5.88 0.18 -4.94
N GLU A 33 -6.57 -0.21 -6.01
CA GLU A 33 -6.25 -1.42 -6.79
C GLU A 33 -4.83 -1.38 -7.37
N GLU A 34 -4.36 -0.20 -7.80
CA GLU A 34 -3.00 -0.01 -8.29
C GLU A 34 -1.97 0.02 -7.15
N ALA A 35 -2.29 0.69 -6.05
CA ALA A 35 -1.32 1.00 -5.00
C ALA A 35 -1.09 -0.15 -4.03
N LEU A 36 -2.16 -0.84 -3.59
CA LEU A 36 -2.08 -1.85 -2.54
C LEU A 36 -1.12 -3.02 -2.85
N PRO A 37 -1.01 -3.52 -4.10
CA PRO A 37 -0.03 -4.55 -4.43
C PRO A 37 1.40 -4.22 -4.02
N TYR A 38 1.84 -2.95 -4.11
CA TYR A 38 3.21 -2.57 -3.71
C TYR A 38 3.51 -2.89 -2.25
N VAL A 39 2.60 -2.56 -1.33
CA VAL A 39 2.81 -2.87 0.09
C VAL A 39 2.64 -4.35 0.40
N PHE A 40 1.90 -5.10 -0.41
CA PHE A 40 1.82 -6.55 -0.26
C PHE A 40 3.08 -7.27 -0.74
N ASP A 41 3.67 -6.81 -1.83
CA ASP A 41 4.91 -7.35 -2.38
C ASP A 41 6.08 -7.02 -1.44
N LEU A 42 6.15 -5.80 -0.91
CA LEU A 42 7.17 -5.41 0.08
C LEU A 42 7.21 -6.32 1.31
N VAL A 43 6.08 -6.87 1.76
CA VAL A 43 6.05 -7.82 2.89
C VAL A 43 6.86 -9.08 2.56
N THR A 44 6.69 -9.63 1.35
CA THR A 44 7.28 -10.92 0.98
C THR A 44 8.65 -10.80 0.31
N GLN A 45 8.91 -9.68 -0.36
CA GLN A 45 10.14 -9.45 -1.12
C GLN A 45 11.19 -8.67 -0.33
N GLU A 46 10.77 -7.78 0.58
CA GLU A 46 11.68 -6.85 1.27
C GLU A 46 11.53 -6.87 2.80
N GLY A 47 10.56 -7.61 3.35
CA GLY A 47 10.34 -7.69 4.79
C GLY A 47 9.76 -6.41 5.42
N LEU A 48 9.16 -5.53 4.61
CA LEU A 48 8.58 -4.27 5.06
C LEU A 48 7.06 -4.35 5.14
N VAL A 49 6.51 -4.13 6.34
CA VAL A 49 5.06 -4.12 6.60
C VAL A 49 4.59 -2.68 6.80
N LEU A 50 3.95 -2.09 5.79
CA LEU A 50 3.65 -0.65 5.73
C LEU A 50 2.16 -0.33 5.54
N GLY A 51 1.77 0.91 5.89
CA GLY A 51 0.41 1.42 5.73
C GLY A 51 0.06 1.85 4.30
N GLY A 52 -1.22 2.19 4.09
CA GLY A 52 -1.77 2.52 2.78
C GLY A 52 -1.21 3.81 2.15
N SER A 53 -0.82 4.79 2.96
CA SER A 53 -0.18 6.02 2.44
C SER A 53 1.19 5.75 1.83
N SER A 54 1.97 4.82 2.40
CA SER A 54 3.21 4.33 1.79
C SER A 54 2.96 3.66 0.44
N ALA A 55 1.86 2.92 0.30
CA ALA A 55 1.46 2.30 -0.97
C ALA A 55 1.24 3.35 -2.07
N ILE A 56 0.51 4.43 -1.76
CA ILE A 56 0.26 5.55 -2.67
C ILE A 56 1.57 6.28 -3.02
N ASN A 57 2.43 6.50 -2.04
CA ASN A 57 3.74 7.13 -2.21
C ASN A 57 4.66 6.32 -3.15
N ILE A 58 4.65 4.99 -3.04
CA ILE A 58 5.42 4.10 -3.93
C ILE A 58 4.82 4.10 -5.33
N ALA A 59 3.49 4.01 -5.46
CA ALA A 59 2.83 4.08 -6.76
C ALA A 59 3.18 5.38 -7.50
N GLY A 60 3.11 6.54 -6.82
CA GLY A 60 3.53 7.82 -7.37
C GLY A 60 5.01 7.87 -7.74
N ALA A 61 5.89 7.29 -6.93
CA ALA A 61 7.32 7.21 -7.23
C ALA A 61 7.60 6.35 -8.48
N VAL A 62 6.90 5.23 -8.65
CA VAL A 62 7.01 4.38 -9.85
C VAL A 62 6.49 5.09 -11.10
N GLN A 63 5.37 5.82 -10.99
CA GLN A 63 4.86 6.63 -12.11
C GLN A 63 5.85 7.74 -12.49
N MET A 64 6.40 8.46 -11.50
CA MET A 64 7.44 9.46 -11.71
C MET A 64 8.69 8.87 -12.37
N ALA A 65 9.14 7.69 -11.92
CA ALA A 65 10.30 7.00 -12.50
C ALA A 65 10.10 6.66 -13.98
N ARG A 66 8.89 6.25 -14.34
CA ARG A 66 8.53 5.95 -15.74
C ARG A 66 8.53 7.21 -16.59
N GLU A 67 8.03 8.32 -16.07
CA GLU A 67 7.97 9.59 -16.82
C GLU A 67 9.34 10.25 -16.98
N MET A 68 10.16 10.25 -15.93
CA MET A 68 11.53 10.82 -15.98
C MET A 68 12.51 9.93 -16.78
N GLY A 69 12.25 8.63 -16.87
CA GLY A 69 13.12 7.68 -17.55
C GLY A 69 14.36 7.26 -16.72
N PRO A 70 15.18 6.34 -17.25
CA PRO A 70 16.28 5.73 -16.52
C PRO A 70 17.39 6.74 -16.17
N GLY A 71 18.13 6.47 -15.09
CA GLY A 71 19.25 7.31 -14.63
C GLY A 71 18.90 8.32 -13.55
N HIS A 72 17.62 8.42 -13.16
CA HIS A 72 17.16 9.29 -12.08
C HIS A 72 17.11 8.55 -10.74
N THR A 73 17.32 9.30 -9.66
CA THR A 73 17.10 8.83 -8.29
C THR A 73 15.83 9.47 -7.75
N ILE A 74 14.88 8.64 -7.32
CA ILE A 74 13.60 9.08 -6.77
C ILE A 74 13.51 8.66 -5.32
N VAL A 75 13.07 9.59 -4.47
CA VAL A 75 12.88 9.38 -3.04
C VAL A 75 11.41 9.61 -2.72
N THR A 76 10.84 8.75 -1.88
CA THR A 76 9.48 8.89 -1.36
C THR A 76 9.44 8.55 0.13
N VAL A 77 8.30 8.79 0.79
CA VAL A 77 8.15 8.61 2.23
C VAL A 77 7.41 7.32 2.55
N LEU A 78 7.94 6.53 3.49
CA LEU A 78 7.27 5.37 4.08
C LEU A 78 6.71 5.78 5.44
N CYS A 79 5.43 6.11 5.48
CA CYS A 79 4.83 6.92 6.54
C CYS A 79 4.73 6.19 7.88
N ASP A 80 4.26 4.94 7.87
CA ASP A 80 4.03 4.15 9.08
C ASP A 80 3.91 2.64 8.80
N TYR A 81 3.85 1.87 9.90
CA TYR A 81 3.73 0.42 9.89
C TYR A 81 2.30 -0.05 9.56
N GLY A 82 2.23 -1.12 8.77
CA GLY A 82 0.98 -1.76 8.33
C GLY A 82 0.18 -2.44 9.44
N THR A 83 0.82 -2.73 10.59
CA THR A 83 0.20 -3.41 11.73
C THR A 83 -1.03 -2.69 12.29
N ARG A 84 -1.08 -1.36 12.17
CA ARG A 84 -2.22 -0.53 12.60
C ARG A 84 -3.48 -0.75 11.75
N TYR A 85 -3.31 -1.25 10.53
CA TYR A 85 -4.36 -1.39 9.53
C TYR A 85 -4.78 -2.85 9.32
N GLN A 86 -4.40 -3.75 10.23
CA GLN A 86 -4.61 -5.19 10.10
C GLN A 86 -6.07 -5.57 9.88
N SER A 87 -7.01 -4.89 10.55
CA SER A 87 -8.45 -5.18 10.44
C SER A 87 -9.08 -4.79 9.09
N LYS A 88 -8.38 -3.98 8.28
CA LYS A 88 -8.82 -3.51 6.96
C LYS A 88 -7.82 -3.88 5.86
N LEU A 89 -6.73 -3.13 5.73
CA LEU A 89 -5.73 -3.24 4.67
C LEU A 89 -5.13 -4.66 4.54
N PHE A 90 -4.99 -5.38 5.65
CA PHE A 90 -4.48 -6.76 5.67
C PHE A 90 -5.56 -7.79 6.01
N ASN A 91 -6.83 -7.47 5.75
CA ASN A 91 -7.97 -8.36 5.98
C ASN A 91 -8.59 -8.77 4.62
N PRO A 92 -8.40 -10.02 4.17
CA PRO A 92 -8.93 -10.49 2.89
C PRO A 92 -10.45 -10.36 2.74
N ALA A 93 -11.21 -10.54 3.82
CA ALA A 93 -12.67 -10.42 3.77
C ALA A 93 -13.09 -8.96 3.52
N PHE A 94 -12.42 -8.02 4.19
CA PHE A 94 -12.65 -6.59 3.98
C PHE A 94 -12.24 -6.15 2.57
N LEU A 95 -11.07 -6.60 2.10
CA LEU A 95 -10.61 -6.30 0.73
C LEU A 95 -11.59 -6.83 -0.31
N ALA A 96 -12.08 -8.07 -0.15
CA ALA A 96 -13.07 -8.66 -1.04
C ALA A 96 -14.40 -7.88 -1.02
N GLU A 97 -14.89 -7.43 0.14
CA GLU A 97 -16.07 -6.57 0.25
C GLU A 97 -15.92 -5.26 -0.54
N LYS A 98 -14.70 -4.72 -0.60
CA LYS A 98 -14.36 -3.50 -1.36
C LYS A 98 -13.99 -3.77 -2.81
N GLY A 99 -13.97 -5.02 -3.27
CA GLY A 99 -13.54 -5.40 -4.61
C GLY A 99 -12.05 -5.15 -4.86
N LEU A 100 -11.22 -5.20 -3.82
CA LEU A 100 -9.79 -4.92 -3.85
C LEU A 100 -8.94 -6.20 -3.87
N PRO A 101 -7.72 -6.14 -4.43
CA PRO A 101 -6.83 -7.30 -4.46
C PRO A 101 -6.40 -7.70 -3.05
N ALA A 102 -6.34 -9.00 -2.80
CA ALA A 102 -5.74 -9.57 -1.59
C ALA A 102 -4.53 -10.43 -1.98
N PRO A 103 -3.41 -10.35 -1.26
CA PRO A 103 -2.24 -11.13 -1.60
C PRO A 103 -2.43 -12.61 -1.26
N ALA A 104 -1.84 -13.48 -2.08
CA ALA A 104 -1.98 -14.93 -1.95
C ALA A 104 -1.54 -15.47 -0.57
N TRP A 105 -0.57 -14.83 0.07
CA TRP A 105 -0.08 -15.24 1.39
C TRP A 105 -1.07 -14.92 2.53
N LEU A 106 -2.06 -14.04 2.32
CA LEU A 106 -3.16 -13.83 3.26
C LEU A 106 -4.36 -14.76 3.01
N THR A 107 -4.47 -15.34 1.81
CA THR A 107 -5.64 -16.14 1.41
C THR A 107 -5.38 -17.65 1.36
N LYS A 108 -4.12 -18.07 1.42
CA LYS A 108 -3.77 -19.50 1.52
C LYS A 108 -4.16 -20.05 2.89
N SER A 109 -4.88 -21.17 2.89
CA SER A 109 -5.11 -21.96 4.10
C SER A 109 -3.76 -22.39 4.70
N PRO A 110 -3.63 -22.43 6.04
CA PRO A 110 -2.42 -22.95 6.65
C PRO A 110 -2.17 -24.38 6.15
N SER A 111 -0.96 -24.63 5.67
CA SER A 111 -0.53 -25.99 5.33
C SER A 111 -0.67 -26.87 6.57
N VAL A 112 -1.15 -28.10 6.38
CA VAL A 112 -1.22 -29.12 7.44
C VAL A 112 0.12 -29.11 8.20
N MET A 113 0.08 -28.74 9.48
CA MET A 113 1.29 -28.78 10.30
C MET A 113 1.71 -30.25 10.41
N PRO A 114 3.00 -30.58 10.23
CA PRO A 114 3.47 -31.94 10.40
C PRO A 114 3.14 -32.39 11.83
N ASP A 115 2.57 -33.59 11.94
CA ASP A 115 2.31 -34.24 13.22
C ASP A 115 3.65 -34.47 13.93
N VAL A 116 3.91 -33.69 14.97
CA VAL A 116 5.08 -33.80 15.86
C VAL A 116 4.74 -34.60 17.12
N SER A 117 3.86 -35.60 17.02
CA SER A 117 3.72 -36.58 18.08
C SER A 117 5.03 -37.37 18.24
N GLU A 118 5.68 -37.18 19.39
CA GLU A 118 6.83 -37.99 19.79
C GLU A 118 6.36 -39.43 19.97
N ALA A 119 7.01 -40.36 19.26
CA ALA A 119 6.86 -41.79 19.50
C ALA A 119 7.43 -42.10 20.90
N THR A 120 6.55 -42.14 21.90
CA THR A 120 6.82 -42.76 23.21
C THR A 120 7.01 -44.26 23.09
#